data_AF-A0A2W4C914-F1
#
_entry.id   AF-A0A2W4C914-F1
#
_cell.length_a   1.000
_cell.length_b   1.000
_cell.length_c   1.000
_cell.angle_alpha   90.00
_cell.angle_beta   90.00
_cell.angle_gamma   90.00
#
_symmetry.space_group_name_H-M   'P 1'
#
loop_
_entity.id
_entity.type
_entity.pdbx_description
1 polymer ?
#
loop_
_entity_poly.entity_id
_entity_poly.type
_entity_poly.pdbx_seq_one_letter_code
_entity_poly.pdbx_strand_id
1 'polypeptide(L)'
;MAEDAPFRIITPTGLVSAPKDCFDHLLLAQSATDWRKVAYVVGNALGLNSEPYMQMSDLTLIDRVAVLVEQGKLIADGDPYKVRECRVRLV
;
A
#
# COMPACT_ATOMS: atom_id res chain seq x y z
N MET A 1 -5.95 21.99 -7.22
CA MET A 1 -6.28 20.91 -6.26
C MET A 1 -6.36 19.65 -7.09
N ALA A 2 -5.32 18.82 -7.05
CA ALA A 2 -5.27 17.61 -7.88
C ALA A 2 -6.14 16.56 -7.20
N GLU A 3 -7.24 16.20 -7.84
CA GLU A 3 -8.08 15.08 -7.44
C GLU A 3 -7.32 13.80 -7.81
N ASP A 4 -6.66 13.17 -6.84
CA ASP A 4 -5.93 11.92 -7.05
C ASP A 4 -6.94 10.77 -7.22
N ALA A 5 -7.39 10.60 -8.47
CA ALA A 5 -8.49 9.75 -8.89
C ALA A 5 -8.53 8.28 -8.40
N PRO A 6 -7.40 7.57 -8.12
CA PRO A 6 -7.48 6.16 -7.73
C PRO A 6 -7.68 5.91 -6.23
N PHE A 7 -7.46 6.91 -5.37
CA PHE A 7 -7.54 6.73 -3.92
C PHE A 7 -8.91 7.17 -3.43
N ARG A 8 -9.82 6.24 -3.16
CA ARG A 8 -11.18 6.58 -2.72
C ARG A 8 -11.54 5.93 -1.39
N ILE A 9 -12.11 6.74 -0.50
CA ILE A 9 -12.61 6.30 0.82
C ILE A 9 -14.09 6.64 0.96
N ILE A 10 -14.85 5.78 1.63
CA ILE A 10 -16.23 6.07 2.00
C ILE A 10 -16.26 6.84 3.32
N THR A 11 -16.94 7.98 3.32
CA THR A 11 -17.21 8.83 4.49
C THR A 11 -18.72 8.88 4.76
N PRO A 12 -19.18 9.39 5.92
CA PRO A 12 -20.61 9.59 6.16
C PRO A 12 -21.32 10.45 5.10
N THR A 13 -20.56 11.29 4.37
CA THR A 13 -21.06 12.18 3.31
C THR A 13 -20.91 11.61 1.90
N GLY A 14 -20.38 10.38 1.76
CA GLY A 14 -20.21 9.71 0.47
C GLY A 14 -18.76 9.33 0.13
N LEU A 15 -18.55 8.97 -1.14
CA LEU A 15 -17.25 8.58 -1.68
C LEU A 15 -16.42 9.82 -2.00
N VAL A 16 -15.22 9.92 -1.41
CA VAL A 16 -14.31 11.07 -1.60
C VAL A 16 -12.92 10.60 -2.01
N SER A 17 -12.20 11.45 -2.73
CA SER A 17 -10.78 11.23 -3.04
C SER A 17 -9.93 11.41 -1.77
N ALA A 18 -8.99 10.50 -1.56
CA ALA A 18 -8.08 10.51 -0.43
C ALA A 18 -6.65 10.87 -0.88
N PRO A 19 -5.80 11.36 0.04
CA PRO A 19 -4.38 11.55 -0.24
C PRO A 19 -3.71 10.24 -0.69
N LYS A 20 -2.71 10.35 -1.56
CA LYS A 20 -1.96 9.19 -2.10
C LYS A 20 -1.31 8.28 -1.07
N ASP A 21 -1.00 8.82 0.11
CA ASP A 21 -0.35 8.12 1.23
C ASP A 21 -1.34 7.61 2.27
N CYS A 22 -2.65 7.81 2.06
CA CYS A 22 -3.70 7.39 2.98
C CYS A 22 -3.58 5.91 3.39
N PHE A 23 -3.01 5.09 2.53
CA PHE A 23 -2.92 3.64 2.67
C PHE A 23 -1.53 3.12 3.04
N ASP A 24 -0.54 4.00 3.15
CA ASP A 24 0.82 3.62 3.54
C ASP A 24 0.83 2.93 4.90
N HIS A 25 -0.03 3.36 5.83
CA HIS A 25 -0.14 2.76 7.15
C HIS A 25 -0.57 1.28 7.11
N LEU A 26 -1.45 0.90 6.17
CA LEU A 26 -1.86 -0.50 5.99
C LEU A 26 -0.68 -1.34 5.51
N LEU A 27 0.08 -0.84 4.53
CA LEU A 27 1.25 -1.54 4.00
C LEU A 27 2.34 -1.71 5.07
N LEU A 28 2.59 -0.68 5.87
CA LEU A 28 3.54 -0.74 6.98
C LEU A 28 3.07 -1.72 8.07
N ALA A 29 1.78 -1.72 8.41
CA ALA A 29 1.20 -2.67 9.37
C ALA A 29 1.27 -4.13 8.89
N GLN A 30 1.24 -4.37 7.57
CA GLN A 30 1.42 -5.69 6.97
C GLN A 30 2.89 -6.05 6.71
N SER A 31 3.82 -5.14 6.98
CA SER A 31 5.26 -5.38 6.93
C SER A 31 5.77 -5.85 8.30
N ALA A 32 7.03 -6.25 8.37
CA ALA A 32 7.70 -6.63 9.62
C ALA A 32 9.20 -6.36 9.51
N THR A 33 9.92 -6.49 10.63
CA THR A 33 11.40 -6.49 10.64
C THR A 33 11.98 -7.71 9.92
N ASP A 34 11.23 -8.81 9.85
CA ASP A 34 11.56 -9.96 9.00
C ASP A 34 11.10 -9.73 7.55
N TRP A 35 11.83 -10.33 6.61
CA TRP A 35 11.52 -10.25 5.18
C TRP A 35 10.17 -10.86 4.83
N ARG A 36 9.32 -10.08 4.16
CA ARG A 36 8.03 -10.51 3.61
C ARG A 36 7.97 -10.26 2.12
N LYS A 37 7.34 -11.17 1.35
CA LYS A 37 7.11 -10.92 -0.08
C LYS A 37 6.22 -9.70 -0.28
N VAL A 38 6.49 -8.90 -1.30
CA VAL A 38 5.62 -7.75 -1.65
C VAL A 38 4.18 -8.22 -1.91
N ALA A 39 3.98 -9.34 -2.62
CA ALA A 39 2.66 -9.92 -2.84
C ALA A 39 1.90 -10.25 -1.54
N TYR A 40 2.60 -10.65 -0.47
CA TYR A 40 1.99 -10.92 0.84
C TYR A 40 1.52 -9.61 1.50
N VAL A 41 2.38 -8.59 1.51
CA VAL A 41 2.06 -7.27 2.09
C VAL A 41 0.86 -6.63 1.37
N VAL A 42 0.90 -6.60 0.03
CA VAL A 42 -0.18 -6.03 -0.81
C VAL A 42 -1.46 -6.84 -0.69
N GLY A 43 -1.39 -8.17 -0.74
CA GLY A 43 -2.56 -9.04 -0.64
C GLY A 43 -3.29 -8.88 0.70
N ASN A 44 -2.55 -8.81 1.81
CA ASN A 44 -3.15 -8.57 3.12
C ASN A 44 -3.73 -7.16 3.25
N ALA A 45 -3.04 -6.14 2.71
CA ALA A 45 -3.55 -4.78 2.71
C ALA A 45 -4.87 -4.65 1.93
N LEU A 46 -5.00 -5.37 0.81
CA LEU A 46 -6.28 -5.48 0.07
C LEU A 46 -7.36 -6.20 0.89
N GLY A 47 -7.00 -7.29 1.57
CA GLY A 47 -7.94 -8.11 2.35
C GLY A 47 -8.47 -7.44 3.61
N LEU A 48 -7.68 -6.58 4.25
CA LEU A 48 -8.04 -5.84 5.47
C LEU A 48 -8.82 -4.54 5.20
N ASN A 49 -9.07 -4.23 3.92
CA ASN A 49 -9.64 -2.97 3.49
C ASN A 49 -11.18 -2.92 3.56
N SER A 50 -11.78 -3.66 4.50
CA SER A 50 -13.22 -3.91 4.56
C SER A 50 -14.00 -2.82 5.29
N GLU A 51 -13.43 -2.13 6.30
CA GLU A 51 -14.11 -1.04 7.00
C GLU A 51 -13.18 0.12 7.41
N PRO A 52 -13.53 1.38 7.05
CA PRO A 52 -14.52 1.74 6.03
C PRO A 52 -14.14 1.12 4.68
N TYR A 53 -15.10 0.76 3.84
CA TYR A 53 -14.81 0.27 2.48
C TYR A 53 -13.90 1.28 1.77
N MET A 54 -12.71 0.84 1.38
CA MET A 54 -11.80 1.66 0.57
C MET A 54 -11.59 0.94 -0.76
N GLN A 55 -11.76 1.65 -1.87
CA GLN A 55 -11.58 1.06 -3.18
C GLN A 55 -10.18 1.42 -3.67
N MET A 56 -9.33 0.40 -3.83
CA MET A 56 -7.98 0.57 -4.36
C MET A 56 -7.60 -0.61 -5.24
N SER A 57 -6.79 -0.32 -6.27
CA SER A 57 -6.16 -1.35 -7.08
C SER A 57 -4.91 -1.88 -6.40
N ASP A 58 -4.62 -3.15 -6.65
CA ASP A 58 -3.34 -3.79 -6.32
C ASP A 58 -2.16 -3.03 -6.93
N LEU A 59 -2.28 -2.56 -8.19
CA LEU A 59 -1.27 -1.75 -8.85
C LEU A 59 -0.94 -0.47 -8.09
N THR A 60 -1.95 0.21 -7.55
CA THR A 60 -1.76 1.41 -6.73
C THR A 60 -0.99 1.10 -5.45
N LEU A 61 -1.32 -0.01 -4.77
CA LEU A 61 -0.61 -0.43 -3.56
C LEU A 61 0.84 -0.86 -3.84
N ILE A 62 1.10 -1.49 -4.99
CA ILE A 62 2.45 -1.84 -5.43
C ILE A 62 3.29 -0.57 -5.64
N ASP A 63 2.73 0.44 -6.29
CA ASP A 63 3.39 1.74 -6.45
C ASP A 63 3.69 2.39 -5.09
N ARG A 64 2.75 2.32 -4.15
CA ARG A 64 2.98 2.80 -2.77
C ARG A 64 4.11 2.03 -2.06
N VAL A 65 4.25 0.73 -2.25
CA VAL A 65 5.39 -0.03 -1.71
C VAL A 65 6.72 0.51 -2.27
N ALA A 66 6.81 0.78 -3.58
CA ALA A 66 8.00 1.37 -4.17
C ALA A 66 8.32 2.74 -3.56
N VAL A 67 7.32 3.62 -3.41
CA VAL A 67 7.48 4.92 -2.75
C VAL A 67 7.95 4.79 -1.30
N LEU A 68 7.44 3.82 -0.54
CA LEU A 68 7.86 3.58 0.85
C LEU A 68 9.32 3.10 0.93
N VAL A 69 9.81 2.39 -0.09
CA VAL A 69 11.23 2.03 -0.22
C VAL A 69 12.08 3.25 -0.53
N GLU A 70 11.66 4.08 -1.49
CA GLU A 70 12.35 5.34 -1.83
C GLU A 70 12.42 6.31 -0.64
N GLN A 71 11.37 6.34 0.19
CA GLN A 71 11.32 7.14 1.43
C GLN A 71 12.16 6.56 2.56
N GLY A 72 12.77 5.37 2.39
CA GLY A 72 13.52 4.70 3.43
C GLY A 72 12.66 4.24 4.61
N LYS A 73 11.37 3.97 4.41
CA LYS A 73 10.49 3.34 5.42
C LYS A 73 10.49 1.83 5.30
N LEU A 74 10.76 1.32 4.10
CA LEU A 74 10.98 -0.10 3.82
C LEU A 74 12.35 -0.28 3.18
N ILE A 75 12.94 -1.45 3.39
CA ILE A 75 14.10 -1.93 2.64
C ILE A 75 13.60 -3.01 1.69
N ALA A 76 13.99 -2.93 0.42
CA ALA A 76 13.68 -3.93 -0.58
C ALA A 76 14.89 -4.84 -0.87
N ASP A 77 14.62 -6.13 -0.97
CA ASP A 77 15.47 -7.13 -1.60
C ASP A 77 14.85 -7.48 -2.96
N GLY A 78 15.40 -6.87 -4.02
CA GLY A 78 14.88 -6.93 -5.39
C GLY A 78 14.01 -5.73 -5.80
N ASP A 79 13.35 -5.87 -6.95
CA ASP A 79 12.50 -4.84 -7.56
C ASP A 79 11.06 -4.92 -6.98
N PRO A 80 10.55 -3.87 -6.31
CA PRO A 80 9.19 -3.86 -5.74
C PRO A 80 8.08 -4.18 -6.73
N TYR A 81 8.26 -3.88 -8.02
CA TYR A 81 7.28 -4.19 -9.06
C TYR A 81 7.26 -5.69 -9.45
N LYS A 82 8.32 -6.44 -9.12
CA LYS A 82 8.36 -7.91 -9.25
C LYS A 82 7.80 -8.60 -8.01
N VAL A 83 6.52 -8.38 -7.74
CA VAL A 83 5.86 -8.67 -6.45
C VAL A 83 5.98 -10.12 -5.94
N ARG A 84 6.22 -11.09 -6.83
CA ARG A 84 6.38 -12.52 -6.48
C ARG A 84 7.79 -12.88 -6.04
N GLU A 85 8.77 -12.10 -6.47
CA GLU A 85 10.20 -12.30 -6.27
C GLU A 85 10.73 -11.38 -5.16
N CYS A 86 10.31 -10.11 -5.18
CA CYS A 86 10.79 -9.10 -4.24
C CYS A 86 10.26 -9.32 -2.83
N ARG A 87 11.14 -9.04 -1.86
CA ARG A 87 10.84 -9.02 -0.44
C ARG A 87 11.09 -7.63 0.13
N VAL A 88 10.31 -7.25 1.13
CA VAL A 88 10.46 -6.02 1.88
C VAL A 88 10.49 -6.29 3.38
N ARG A 89 11.14 -5.41 4.12
CA ARG A 89 11.07 -5.34 5.59
C ARG A 89 11.05 -3.89 6.04
N LEU A 90 10.57 -3.66 7.26
CA LEU A 90 10.74 -2.39 7.96
C LEU A 90 12.24 -2.15 8.23
N VAL A 91 12.65 -0.88 8.21
CA VAL A 91 14.01 -0.45 8.56
C VAL A 91 14.37 -0.91 9.97
#